data_AF-A0A970GS53-F1
#
_entry.id   AF-A0A970GS53-F1
#
_cell.length_a   1.000
_cell.length_b   1.000
_cell.length_c   1.000
_cell.angle_alpha   90.00
_cell.angle_beta   90.00
_cell.angle_gamma   90.00
#
_symmetry.space_group_name_H-M   'P 1'
#
loop_
_entity.id
_entity.type
_entity.pdbx_description
1 polymer ?
#
loop_
_entity_poly.entity_id
_entity_poly.type
_entity_poly.pdbx_seq_one_letter_code
_entity_poly.pdbx_strand_id
1 'polypeptide(L)'
;MNTAATRSPWHTARQRLARLLPAVVLLSLALLARIAGAWWYAHDANPDYGIVVLMARNIARGVDFPVFFYGQPYMGSFEPMLSAVLARLFGDSPFVICLGTALLSFVMVVALAHLARRVAGPWA
;
A
#
# COMPACT_ATOMS: atom_id res chain seq x y z
N MET A 1 40.21 -37.98 -4.08
CA MET A 1 38.96 -37.47 -4.70
C MET A 1 37.96 -37.16 -3.59
N ASN A 2 37.74 -35.89 -3.25
CA ASN A 2 36.43 -35.27 -2.99
C ASN A 2 36.67 -33.83 -2.45
N THR A 3 36.63 -32.83 -3.34
CA THR A 3 36.72 -31.41 -2.97
C THR A 3 35.33 -30.90 -2.60
N ALA A 4 34.89 -31.17 -1.37
CA ALA A 4 33.75 -30.50 -0.77
C ALA A 4 34.14 -29.04 -0.47
N ALA A 5 34.07 -28.18 -1.48
CA ALA A 5 34.24 -26.75 -1.33
C ALA A 5 33.09 -26.21 -0.46
N THR A 6 33.35 -26.06 0.84
CA THR A 6 32.46 -25.39 1.78
C THR A 6 32.30 -23.94 1.33
N ARG A 7 31.23 -23.63 0.61
CA ARG A 7 30.89 -22.26 0.22
C ARG A 7 30.71 -21.45 1.50
N SER A 8 31.60 -20.49 1.73
CA SER A 8 31.57 -19.65 2.93
C SER A 8 30.21 -18.94 3.04
N PRO A 9 29.58 -18.94 4.24
CA PRO A 9 28.22 -18.40 4.46
C PRO A 9 28.10 -16.92 4.06
N TRP A 10 29.22 -16.19 4.10
CA TRP A 10 29.31 -14.79 3.73
C TRP A 10 29.02 -14.52 2.24
N HIS A 11 29.38 -15.45 1.35
CA HIS A 11 29.10 -15.31 -0.09
C HIS A 11 27.61 -15.50 -0.41
N THR A 12 26.94 -16.44 0.24
CA THR A 12 25.52 -16.72 0.03
C THR A 12 24.65 -15.59 0.57
N ALA A 13 25.00 -15.01 1.73
CA ALA A 13 24.30 -13.85 2.27
C ALA A 13 24.41 -12.62 1.35
N ARG A 14 25.63 -12.31 0.87
CA ARG A 14 25.86 -11.18 -0.04
C ARG A 14 25.13 -11.32 -1.37
N GLN A 15 25.07 -12.53 -1.94
CA GLN A 15 24.33 -12.80 -3.17
C GLN A 15 22.81 -12.68 -2.99
N ARG A 16 22.27 -13.14 -1.86
CA ARG A 16 20.84 -12.95 -1.54
C ARG A 16 20.50 -11.47 -1.38
N LEU A 17 21.34 -10.71 -0.66
CA LEU A 17 21.13 -9.28 -0.47
C LEU A 17 21.17 -8.52 -1.80
N ALA A 18 22.15 -8.82 -2.65
CA ALA A 18 22.27 -8.22 -3.99
C ALA A 18 21.06 -8.51 -4.88
N ARG A 19 20.44 -9.70 -4.77
CA ARG A 19 19.22 -10.06 -5.52
C ARG A 19 17.97 -9.36 -5.02
N LEU A 20 17.89 -9.06 -3.73
CA LEU A 20 16.73 -8.40 -3.12
C LEU A 20 16.79 -6.86 -3.23
N LEU A 21 18.00 -6.31 -3.33
CA LEU A 21 18.22 -4.86 -3.35
C LEU A 21 17.36 -4.12 -4.40
N PRO A 22 17.27 -4.55 -5.68
CA PRO A 22 16.44 -3.84 -6.65
C PRO A 22 14.96 -3.81 -6.28
N ALA A 23 14.43 -4.93 -5.77
CA ALA A 23 13.04 -5.01 -5.34
C ALA A 23 12.78 -4.10 -4.13
N VAL A 24 13.70 -4.06 -3.16
CA VAL A 24 13.60 -3.17 -2.00
C VAL A 24 13.65 -1.72 -2.41
N VAL A 25 14.53 -1.35 -3.35
CA VAL A 25 14.63 0.01 -3.88
C VAL A 25 13.33 0.41 -4.59
N LEU A 26 12.83 -0.44 -5.49
CA LEU A 26 11.60 -0.17 -6.23
C LEU A 26 10.37 -0.08 -5.33
N LEU A 27 10.23 -0.96 -4.34
CA LEU A 27 9.12 -0.91 -3.39
C LEU A 27 9.22 0.31 -2.47
N SER A 28 10.43 0.69 -2.06
CA SER A 28 10.64 1.92 -1.28
C SER A 28 10.24 3.16 -2.10
N LEU A 29 10.67 3.23 -3.37
CA LEU A 29 10.29 4.30 -4.28
C LEU A 29 8.77 4.34 -4.53
N ALA A 30 8.15 3.17 -4.70
CA ALA A 30 6.70 3.07 -4.86
C ALA A 30 5.96 3.58 -3.61
N LEU A 31 6.41 3.21 -2.41
CA LEU A 31 5.83 3.70 -1.15
C LEU A 31 5.98 5.22 -1.02
N LEU A 32 7.17 5.76 -1.29
CA LEU A 32 7.41 7.20 -1.26
C LEU A 32 6.51 7.93 -2.27
N ALA A 33 6.35 7.39 -3.48
CA ALA A 33 5.44 7.94 -4.49
C ALA A 33 3.98 7.89 -4.03
N ARG A 34 3.55 6.84 -3.31
CA ARG A 34 2.21 6.76 -2.73
C ARG A 34 1.98 7.80 -1.63
N ILE A 35 2.95 7.99 -0.73
CA ILE A 35 2.87 8.99 0.35
C ILE A 35 2.85 10.40 -0.24
N ALA A 36 3.72 10.69 -1.23
CA ALA A 36 3.72 11.97 -1.93
C ALA A 36 2.40 12.22 -2.68
N GLY A 37 1.85 11.18 -3.32
CA GLY A 37 0.53 11.25 -3.96
C GLY A 37 -0.59 11.56 -2.95
N ALA A 38 -0.57 10.95 -1.76
CA ALA A 38 -1.54 11.25 -0.71
C ALA A 38 -1.48 12.72 -0.28
N TRP A 39 -0.28 13.29 -0.19
CA TRP A 39 -0.09 14.72 0.10
C TRP A 39 -0.66 15.61 -1.01
N TRP A 40 -0.43 15.27 -2.27
CA TRP A 40 -0.97 16.02 -3.40
C TRP A 40 -2.50 15.97 -3.42
N TYR A 41 -3.09 14.78 -3.34
CA TYR A 41 -4.55 14.59 -3.35
C TYR A 41 -5.26 15.25 -2.17
N ALA A 42 -4.59 15.38 -1.01
CA ALA A 42 -5.15 16.09 0.13
C ALA A 42 -5.47 17.56 -0.15
N HIS A 43 -4.87 18.14 -1.20
CA HIS A 43 -5.07 19.52 -1.64
C HIS A 43 -5.84 19.63 -2.97
N ASP A 44 -6.36 18.52 -3.48
CA ASP A 44 -7.11 18.47 -4.73
C ASP A 44 -8.59 18.86 -4.49
N ALA A 45 -9.23 19.46 -5.49
CA ALA A 45 -10.64 19.87 -5.46
C ALA A 45 -11.58 18.86 -6.13
N ASN A 46 -11.09 17.67 -6.47
CA ASN A 46 -11.88 16.63 -7.13
C ASN A 46 -13.07 16.19 -6.24
N PRO A 47 -14.31 16.24 -6.75
CA PRO A 47 -15.49 15.85 -5.98
C PRO A 47 -15.49 14.37 -5.58
N ASP A 48 -14.90 13.48 -6.36
CA ASP A 48 -14.84 12.04 -6.05
C ASP A 48 -14.06 11.79 -4.75
N TYR A 49 -12.96 12.53 -4.57
CA TYR A 49 -12.17 12.53 -3.34
C TYR A 49 -12.98 13.07 -2.15
N GLY A 50 -13.80 14.09 -2.36
CA GLY A 50 -14.68 14.65 -1.33
C GLY A 50 -15.64 13.61 -0.74
N ILE A 51 -16.16 12.70 -1.57
CA ILE A 51 -17.00 11.60 -1.10
C ILE A 51 -16.20 10.62 -0.24
N VAL A 52 -14.98 10.23 -0.63
CA VAL A 52 -14.11 9.37 0.18
C VAL A 52 -13.87 9.99 1.56
N VAL A 53 -13.53 11.28 1.61
CA VAL A 53 -13.27 12.01 2.87
C VAL A 53 -14.50 12.06 3.76
N LEU A 54 -15.66 12.39 3.19
CA LEU A 54 -16.90 12.44 3.93
C LEU A 54 -17.24 11.07 4.54
N MET A 55 -17.14 10.02 3.73
CA MET A 55 -17.43 8.65 4.14
C MET A 55 -16.46 8.15 5.21
N ALA A 56 -15.15 8.32 5.01
CA ALA A 56 -14.14 7.92 6.00
C ALA A 56 -14.32 8.66 7.34
N ARG A 57 -14.70 9.95 7.32
CA ARG A 57 -14.99 10.73 8.54
C ARG A 57 -16.23 10.22 9.27
N ASN A 58 -17.31 9.90 8.55
CA ASN A 58 -18.52 9.35 9.16
C ASN A 58 -18.25 8.00 9.83
N ILE A 59 -17.53 7.11 9.15
CA ILE A 59 -17.10 5.81 9.70
C ILE A 59 -16.20 6.02 10.93
N ALA A 60 -15.22 6.92 10.86
CA ALA A 60 -14.29 7.21 11.96
C ALA A 60 -15.01 7.77 13.20
N ARG A 61 -16.05 8.58 13.00
CA ARG A 61 -16.92 9.12 14.07
C ARG A 61 -17.98 8.13 14.55
N GLY A 62 -18.14 6.99 13.88
CA GLY A 62 -19.15 6.00 14.20
C GLY A 62 -20.58 6.42 13.85
N VAL A 63 -20.73 7.32 12.86
CA VAL A 63 -22.05 7.76 12.36
C VAL A 63 -22.76 6.61 11.65
N ASP A 64 -22.03 5.88 10.79
CA ASP A 64 -22.53 4.73 10.04
C ASP A 64 -21.39 3.77 9.64
N PHE A 65 -21.77 2.58 9.18
CA PHE A 65 -20.87 1.54 8.67
C PHE A 65 -21.43 0.94 7.36
N PRO A 66 -21.39 1.69 6.26
CA PRO A 66 -22.00 1.28 5.00
C PRO A 66 -21.20 0.14 4.34
N VAL A 67 -21.90 -0.80 3.70
CA VAL A 67 -21.27 -1.86 2.87
C VAL A 67 -20.87 -1.30 1.50
N PHE A 68 -21.70 -0.41 0.96
CA PHE A 68 -21.49 0.22 -0.34
C PHE A 68 -20.95 1.64 -0.20
N PHE A 69 -20.30 2.11 -1.24
CA PHE A 69 -19.80 3.47 -1.35
C PHE A 69 -20.96 4.46 -1.46
N TYR A 70 -20.79 5.66 -0.90
CA TYR A 70 -21.85 6.68 -0.90
C TYR A 70 -22.26 7.06 -2.33
N GLY A 71 -23.55 6.90 -2.63
CA GLY A 71 -24.11 7.17 -3.96
C GLY A 71 -23.79 6.13 -5.03
N GLN A 72 -23.02 5.08 -4.71
CA GLN A 72 -22.58 4.06 -5.68
C GLN A 72 -22.88 2.66 -5.15
N PRO A 73 -24.10 2.12 -5.38
CA PRO A 73 -24.55 0.84 -4.82
C PRO A 73 -23.87 -0.40 -5.45
N TYR A 74 -22.84 -0.19 -6.28
CA TYR A 74 -22.07 -1.24 -6.95
C TYR A 74 -20.62 -1.32 -6.45
N MET A 75 -20.14 -0.35 -5.68
CA MET A 75 -18.76 -0.27 -5.22
C MET A 75 -18.71 -0.49 -3.70
N GLY A 76 -17.76 -1.29 -3.21
CA GLY A 76 -17.60 -1.57 -1.79
C GLY A 76 -16.96 -0.42 -1.01
N SER A 77 -17.11 -0.43 0.32
CA SER A 77 -16.59 0.59 1.24
C SER A 77 -15.20 0.28 1.83
N PHE A 78 -14.49 -0.73 1.33
CA PHE A 78 -13.26 -1.21 1.97
C PHE A 78 -12.15 -0.14 2.05
N GLU A 79 -11.97 0.64 0.99
CA GLU A 79 -11.02 1.75 0.96
C GLU A 79 -11.33 2.80 2.04
N PRO A 80 -12.51 3.43 2.09
CA PRO A 80 -12.83 4.42 3.12
C PRO A 80 -12.87 3.82 4.54
N MET A 81 -13.16 2.53 4.70
CA MET A 81 -13.04 1.84 5.99
C MET A 81 -11.59 1.82 6.49
N LEU A 82 -10.61 1.50 5.63
CA LEU A 82 -9.20 1.55 6.01
C LEU A 82 -8.77 2.98 6.34
N SER A 83 -9.17 3.95 5.52
CA SER A 83 -8.90 5.37 5.78
C SER A 83 -9.52 5.85 7.09
N ALA A 84 -10.70 5.36 7.46
CA ALA A 84 -11.35 5.66 8.73
C ALA A 84 -10.57 5.10 9.93
N VAL A 85 -9.98 3.90 9.81
CA VAL A 85 -9.10 3.34 10.86
C VAL A 85 -7.89 4.25 11.08
N LEU A 86 -7.24 4.69 10.00
CA LEU A 86 -6.10 5.62 10.12
C LEU A 86 -6.55 6.98 10.69
N ALA A 87 -7.71 7.49 10.29
CA ALA A 87 -8.24 8.72 10.83
C ALA A 87 -8.51 8.64 12.34
N ARG A 88 -8.95 7.47 12.84
CA ARG A 88 -9.10 7.23 14.29
C ARG A 88 -7.76 7.21 15.04
N LEU A 89 -6.69 6.74 14.39
CA LEU A 89 -5.37 6.60 15.02
C LEU A 89 -4.53 7.89 14.96
N PHE A 90 -4.64 8.65 13.87
CA PHE A 90 -3.75 9.79 13.57
C PHE A 90 -4.49 11.13 13.38
N GLY A 91 -5.82 11.14 13.46
CA GLY A 91 -6.66 12.33 13.28
C GLY A 91 -7.32 12.43 11.89
N ASP A 92 -8.39 13.23 11.77
CA ASP A 92 -9.29 13.28 10.60
C ASP A 92 -8.88 14.26 9.49
N SER A 93 -7.57 14.46 9.32
CA SER A 93 -7.03 15.32 8.26
C SER A 93 -7.21 14.72 6.85
N PRO A 94 -7.40 15.57 5.82
CA PRO A 94 -7.34 15.20 4.40
C PRO A 94 -6.19 14.23 4.06
N PHE A 95 -4.98 14.55 4.52
CA PHE A 95 -3.79 13.76 4.27
C PHE A 95 -3.89 12.34 4.84
N VAL A 96 -4.33 12.19 6.09
CA VAL A 96 -4.45 10.87 6.75
C VAL A 96 -5.47 9.99 6.03
N ILE A 97 -6.57 10.58 5.55
CA ILE A 97 -7.57 9.83 4.78
C ILE A 97 -6.99 9.40 3.43
N CYS A 98 -6.34 10.30 2.68
CA CYS A 98 -5.65 9.96 1.44
C CYS A 98 -4.55 8.90 1.66
N LEU A 99 -3.88 8.94 2.81
CA LEU A 99 -2.85 7.98 3.18
C LEU A 99 -3.44 6.57 3.29
N GLY A 100 -4.68 6.41 3.75
CA GLY A 100 -5.38 5.12 3.77
C GLY A 100 -5.50 4.51 2.39
N THR A 101 -6.04 5.27 1.43
CA THR A 101 -6.11 4.87 0.02
C THR A 101 -4.72 4.55 -0.55
N ALA A 102 -3.73 5.40 -0.26
CA ALA A 102 -2.37 5.25 -0.75
C ALA A 102 -1.69 3.97 -0.22
N LEU A 103 -1.88 3.64 1.06
CA LEU A 103 -1.37 2.42 1.67
C LEU A 103 -2.09 1.18 1.16
N LEU A 104 -3.40 1.23 0.95
CA LEU A 104 -4.14 0.13 0.31
C LEU A 104 -3.60 -0.17 -1.10
N SER A 105 -3.40 0.89 -1.90
CA SER A 105 -2.77 0.79 -3.22
C SER A 105 -1.36 0.19 -3.15
N PHE A 106 -0.54 0.61 -2.17
CA PHE A 106 0.79 0.05 -1.96
C PHE A 106 0.75 -1.45 -1.62
N VAL A 107 -0.18 -1.89 -0.77
CA VAL A 107 -0.38 -3.31 -0.47
C VAL A 107 -0.72 -4.09 -1.74
N MET A 108 -1.53 -3.52 -2.65
CA MET A 108 -1.80 -4.15 -3.95
C MET A 108 -0.55 -4.25 -4.83
N VAL A 109 0.31 -3.24 -4.86
CA VAL A 109 1.60 -3.28 -5.58
C VAL A 109 2.48 -4.41 -5.04
N VAL A 110 2.57 -4.55 -3.71
CA VAL A 110 3.31 -5.65 -3.07
C VAL A 110 2.69 -6.99 -3.46
N ALA A 111 1.37 -7.16 -3.34
CA ALA A 111 0.68 -8.38 -3.72
C ALA A 111 0.92 -8.77 -5.18
N LEU A 112 0.87 -7.80 -6.10
CA LEU A 112 1.19 -8.01 -7.52
C LEU A 112 2.64 -8.41 -7.73
N ALA A 113 3.59 -7.78 -7.05
CA ALA A 113 5.01 -8.17 -7.13
C ALA A 113 5.24 -9.61 -6.58
N HIS A 114 4.48 -10.02 -5.56
CA HIS A 114 4.50 -11.40 -5.07
C HIS A 114 3.89 -12.38 -6.08
N LEU A 115 2.75 -12.04 -6.67
CA LEU A 115 2.10 -12.86 -7.69
C LEU A 115 3.00 -13.02 -8.93
N ALA A 116 3.56 -11.92 -9.42
CA ALA A 116 4.46 -11.92 -10.57
C ALA A 116 5.66 -12.86 -10.35
N ARG A 117 6.27 -12.85 -9.16
CA ARG A 117 7.36 -13.78 -8.81
C ARG A 117 6.92 -15.25 -8.77
N ARG A 118 5.68 -15.53 -8.40
CA ARG A 118 5.15 -16.90 -8.39
C ARG A 118 4.86 -17.43 -9.80
N VAL A 119 4.43 -16.55 -10.70
CA VAL A 119 4.08 -16.92 -12.08
C VAL A 119 5.29 -16.94 -13.01
N ALA A 120 6.13 -15.90 -12.97
CA ALA A 120 7.29 -15.76 -13.85
C ALA A 120 8.56 -16.46 -13.31
N GLY A 121 8.56 -16.89 -12.05
CA GLY A 121 9.71 -17.46 -11.36
C GLY A 121 10.63 -16.40 -10.74
N PRO A 122 11.76 -16.83 -10.12
CA PRO A 122 12.76 -15.93 -9.58
C PRO A 122 13.40 -15.09 -10.69
N TRP A 123 13.74 -13.84 -10.36
CA TRP A 123 14.59 -13.02 -11.21
C TRP A 123 16.01 -13.61 -11.16
N ALA A 124 16.34 -14.48 -12.13
CA ALA A 124 17.59 -15.26 -12.27
C ALA A 124 17.95 -16.21 -11.10
#